data_AF-A4XMW5-F1
#
_entry.id   AF-A4XMW5-F1
#
_cell.length_a   1.000
_cell.length_b   1.000
_cell.length_c   1.000
_cell.angle_alpha   90.00
_cell.angle_beta   90.00
_cell.angle_gamma   90.00
#
_symmetry.space_group_name_H-M   'P 1'
#
loop_
_entity.id
_entity.type
_entity.pdbx_description
1 polymer ?
#
loop_
_entity_poly.entity_id
_entity_poly.type
_entity_poly.pdbx_seq_one_letter_code
_entity_poly.pdbx_strand_id
1 'polypeptide(L)'
;MRESKQVEFKAQWNDEHLKTICAFANSEGGIIYIGVDDKGNPIGITNTDKLLEDIPNKILSKLGVIADVDVEMVKGQEVVKIKVEKSEVPISYDGKFYIRTGSTIQQLSGNELVRFMLKKQRISWNSLPSEAGVDEVDIETIERFKRMAKKRLPEISEEDSIEKILKNLELVKEDKLTNAVLLLFGKNLKSISTVQVPVLEDLKLQP
;
A
#
# COMPACT_ATOMS: atom_id res chain seq x y z
N MET A 1 1.95 -21.55 22.02
CA MET A 1 2.48 -20.69 20.94
C MET A 1 2.56 -19.26 21.48
N ARG A 2 3.12 -18.28 20.77
CA ARG A 2 3.10 -16.85 21.20
C ARG A 2 2.52 -16.00 20.08
N GLU A 3 1.66 -15.06 20.45
CA GLU A 3 1.16 -14.06 19.51
C GLU A 3 2.31 -13.17 19.02
N SER A 4 2.17 -12.67 17.80
CA SER A 4 3.15 -11.79 17.19
C SER A 4 2.48 -10.84 16.21
N LYS A 5 3.30 -10.03 15.52
CA LYS A 5 2.80 -9.15 14.46
C LYS A 5 2.11 -9.92 13.33
N GLN A 6 2.46 -11.19 13.12
CA GLN A 6 1.96 -12.05 12.04
C GLN A 6 1.23 -13.29 12.56
N VAL A 7 0.98 -13.39 13.87
CA VAL A 7 0.28 -14.54 14.47
C VAL A 7 -0.81 -14.02 15.39
N GLU A 8 -2.05 -14.42 15.11
CA GLU A 8 -3.24 -14.11 15.90
C GLU A 8 -3.85 -15.40 16.45
N PHE A 9 -4.25 -15.41 17.73
CA PHE A 9 -5.01 -16.52 18.31
C PHE A 9 -6.47 -16.13 18.51
N LYS A 10 -7.36 -17.08 18.23
CA LYS A 10 -8.79 -16.97 18.52
C LYS A 10 -9.32 -18.29 19.04
N ALA A 11 -10.11 -18.21 20.11
CA ALA A 11 -10.78 -19.37 20.67
C ALA A 11 -11.79 -19.98 19.68
N GLN A 12 -12.52 -19.15 18.95
CA GLN A 12 -13.57 -19.55 18.00
C GLN A 12 -13.53 -18.67 16.75
N TRP A 13 -14.14 -19.14 15.65
CA TRP A 13 -14.30 -18.33 14.44
C TRP A 13 -15.47 -17.35 14.60
N ASN A 14 -15.25 -16.11 14.18
CA ASN A 14 -16.26 -15.08 13.98
C ASN A 14 -15.92 -14.37 12.67
N ASP A 15 -16.93 -14.00 11.89
CA ASP A 15 -16.75 -13.30 10.62
C ASP A 15 -16.07 -11.93 10.79
N GLU A 16 -16.08 -11.34 12.00
CA GLU A 16 -15.25 -10.18 12.31
C GLU A 16 -13.74 -10.41 12.09
N HIS A 17 -13.26 -11.66 12.12
CA HIS A 17 -11.87 -12.01 11.81
C HIS A 17 -11.51 -11.77 10.34
N LEU A 18 -12.49 -11.59 9.44
CA LEU A 18 -12.24 -11.11 8.08
C LEU A 18 -11.53 -9.75 8.09
N LYS A 19 -11.78 -8.91 9.11
CA LYS A 19 -11.04 -7.67 9.32
C LYS A 19 -9.55 -7.92 9.59
N THR A 20 -9.22 -8.95 10.37
CA THR A 20 -7.84 -9.37 10.63
C THR A 20 -7.17 -9.89 9.37
N ILE A 21 -7.89 -10.68 8.57
CA ILE A 21 -7.40 -11.20 7.29
C ILE A 21 -7.13 -10.05 6.31
N CYS A 22 -8.04 -9.09 6.21
CA CYS A 22 -7.85 -7.85 5.44
C CYS A 22 -6.59 -7.09 5.92
N ALA A 23 -6.43 -6.93 7.23
CA ALA A 23 -5.26 -6.27 7.80
C ALA A 23 -3.95 -7.01 7.49
N PHE A 24 -3.92 -8.34 7.58
CA PHE A 24 -2.76 -9.15 7.24
C PHE A 24 -2.42 -9.07 5.75
N ALA A 25 -3.40 -9.23 4.86
CA ALA A 25 -3.20 -9.11 3.41
C ALA A 25 -2.64 -7.73 3.02
N ASN A 26 -3.10 -6.66 3.66
CA ASN A 26 -2.58 -5.32 3.40
C ASN A 26 -1.19 -5.05 3.99
N SER A 27 -0.72 -5.89 4.91
CA SER A 27 0.54 -5.72 5.65
C SER A 27 1.61 -6.71 5.17
N GLU A 28 2.19 -7.52 6.07
CA GLU A 28 3.24 -8.50 5.76
C GLU A 28 2.71 -9.94 5.73
N GLY A 29 1.41 -10.11 5.49
CA GLY A 29 0.73 -11.40 5.66
C GLY A 29 0.63 -11.79 7.14
N GLY A 30 0.19 -13.02 7.38
CA GLY A 30 0.07 -13.55 8.73
C GLY A 30 -0.69 -14.87 8.79
N ILE A 31 -0.83 -15.36 10.01
CA ILE A 31 -1.51 -16.61 10.34
C ILE A 31 -2.51 -16.34 11.45
N ILE A 32 -3.73 -16.82 11.29
CA ILE A 32 -4.72 -16.89 12.37
C ILE A 32 -4.89 -18.35 12.76
N TYR A 33 -4.78 -18.65 14.05
CA TYR A 33 -5.17 -19.95 14.60
C TYR A 33 -6.51 -19.82 15.32
N ILE A 34 -7.49 -20.61 14.88
CA ILE A 34 -8.78 -20.76 15.54
C ILE A 34 -8.74 -22.04 16.39
N GLY A 35 -9.27 -21.98 17.61
CA GLY A 35 -9.20 -23.06 18.58
C GLY A 35 -8.05 -22.90 19.55
N VAL A 36 -7.53 -21.67 19.71
CA VAL A 36 -6.41 -21.32 20.58
C VAL A 36 -6.82 -20.15 21.47
N ASP A 37 -6.61 -20.26 22.78
CA ASP A 37 -6.88 -19.15 23.72
C ASP A 37 -5.84 -18.01 23.58
N ASP A 38 -6.10 -16.86 24.20
CA ASP A 38 -5.22 -15.68 24.15
C ASP A 38 -3.83 -15.95 24.78
N LYS A 39 -3.68 -17.04 25.54
CA LYS A 39 -2.39 -17.48 26.13
C LYS A 39 -1.64 -18.44 25.20
N GLY A 40 -2.19 -18.77 24.03
CA GLY A 40 -1.59 -19.66 23.05
C GLY A 40 -1.74 -21.15 23.40
N ASN A 41 -2.73 -21.51 24.22
CA ASN A 41 -3.10 -22.89 24.53
C ASN A 41 -4.19 -23.39 23.57
N PRO A 42 -4.03 -24.57 22.96
CA PRO A 42 -5.07 -25.14 22.12
C PRO A 42 -6.24 -25.62 22.99
N ILE A 43 -7.43 -25.13 22.67
CA ILE A 43 -8.68 -25.52 23.32
C ILE A 43 -9.53 -26.45 22.45
N GLY A 44 -9.19 -26.55 21.16
CA GLY A 44 -9.87 -27.42 20.20
C GLY A 44 -11.11 -26.78 19.57
N ILE A 45 -11.48 -27.30 18.39
CA ILE A 45 -12.73 -26.97 17.69
C ILE A 45 -13.43 -28.28 17.29
N THR A 46 -14.76 -28.31 17.37
CA THR A 46 -15.58 -29.49 17.05
C THR A 46 -16.20 -29.46 15.65
N ASN A 47 -16.18 -28.32 14.96
CA ASN A 47 -16.80 -28.10 13.65
C ASN A 47 -15.77 -27.75 12.55
N THR A 48 -14.61 -28.39 12.58
CA THR A 48 -13.47 -28.15 11.68
C THR A 48 -13.83 -28.31 10.20
N ASP A 49 -14.53 -29.39 9.82
CA ASP A 49 -14.98 -29.62 8.43
C ASP A 49 -15.80 -28.46 7.87
N LYS A 50 -16.75 -27.96 8.66
CA LYS A 50 -17.59 -26.82 8.26
C LYS A 50 -16.76 -25.54 8.12
N LEU A 51 -15.79 -25.32 9.00
CA LEU A 51 -14.92 -24.14 8.92
C LEU A 51 -13.98 -24.19 7.72
N LEU A 52 -13.48 -25.38 7.36
CA LEU A 52 -12.69 -25.59 6.14
C LEU A 52 -13.48 -25.25 4.87
N GLU A 53 -14.79 -25.45 4.87
CA GLU A 53 -15.66 -25.06 3.75
C GLU A 53 -16.04 -23.56 3.81
N ASP A 54 -16.49 -23.08 4.97
CA ASP A 54 -17.06 -21.74 5.11
C ASP A 54 -16.00 -20.63 5.00
N ILE A 55 -14.84 -20.82 5.62
CA ILE A 55 -13.84 -19.75 5.77
C ILE A 55 -13.25 -19.33 4.41
N PRO A 56 -12.74 -20.24 3.55
CA PRO A 56 -12.21 -19.83 2.23
C PRO A 56 -13.25 -19.11 1.38
N ASN A 57 -14.51 -19.60 1.38
CA ASN A 57 -15.62 -19.00 0.64
C ASN A 57 -15.96 -17.60 1.14
N LYS A 58 -15.96 -17.39 2.45
CA LYS A 58 -16.18 -16.06 3.05
C LYS A 58 -15.03 -15.10 2.76
N ILE A 59 -13.79 -15.55 2.86
CA ILE A 59 -12.61 -14.75 2.52
C ILE A 59 -12.68 -14.30 1.06
N LEU A 60 -12.92 -15.23 0.14
CA LEU A 60 -13.02 -14.92 -1.29
C LEU A 60 -14.17 -13.95 -1.58
N SER A 61 -15.37 -14.22 -1.06
CA SER A 61 -16.56 -13.41 -1.35
C SER A 61 -16.51 -12.01 -0.73
N LYS A 62 -15.93 -11.86 0.47
CA LYS A 62 -15.90 -10.57 1.20
C LYS A 62 -14.67 -9.74 0.93
N LEU A 63 -13.53 -10.37 0.62
CA LEU A 63 -12.24 -9.69 0.48
C LEU A 63 -11.63 -9.82 -0.92
N GLY A 64 -12.11 -10.76 -1.74
CA GLY A 64 -11.53 -11.03 -3.06
C GLY A 64 -10.13 -11.63 -3.01
N VAL A 65 -9.74 -12.23 -1.88
CA VAL A 65 -8.43 -12.88 -1.71
C VAL A 65 -8.58 -14.37 -1.49
N ILE A 66 -7.54 -15.12 -1.82
CA ILE A 66 -7.44 -16.55 -1.49
C ILE A 66 -6.52 -16.66 -0.27
N ALA A 67 -6.96 -17.42 0.72
CA ALA A 67 -6.17 -17.78 1.88
C ALA A 67 -6.08 -19.31 1.96
N ASP A 68 -4.96 -19.80 2.47
CA ASP A 68 -4.75 -21.22 2.71
C ASP A 68 -5.33 -21.57 4.08
N VAL A 69 -6.23 -22.55 4.12
CA VAL A 69 -6.98 -22.92 5.33
C VAL A 69 -6.83 -24.41 5.56
N ASP A 70 -6.17 -24.76 6.65
CA ASP A 70 -5.85 -26.13 7.04
C ASP A 70 -6.29 -26.42 8.47
N VAL A 71 -6.36 -27.71 8.82
CA VAL A 71 -6.50 -28.18 10.19
C VAL A 71 -5.19 -28.80 10.66
N GLU A 72 -4.74 -28.40 11.84
CA GLU A 72 -3.55 -28.95 12.50
C GLU A 72 -3.92 -29.56 13.86
N MET A 73 -3.27 -30.67 14.21
CA MET A 73 -3.37 -31.27 15.54
C MET A 73 -2.33 -30.69 16.48
N VAL A 74 -2.75 -29.91 17.47
CA VAL A 74 -1.88 -29.25 18.44
C VAL A 74 -2.19 -29.76 19.84
N LYS A 75 -1.24 -30.49 20.45
CA LYS A 75 -1.40 -31.12 21.78
C LYS A 75 -2.68 -31.98 21.89
N GLY A 76 -3.02 -32.70 20.83
CA GLY A 76 -4.20 -33.58 20.80
C GLY A 76 -5.52 -32.87 20.52
N GLN A 77 -5.51 -31.58 20.20
CA GLN A 77 -6.69 -30.80 19.85
C GLN A 77 -6.60 -30.31 18.41
N GLU A 78 -7.71 -30.34 17.69
CA GLU A 78 -7.81 -29.77 16.34
C GLU A 78 -7.86 -28.24 16.38
N VAL A 79 -7.06 -27.59 15.55
CA VAL A 79 -6.94 -26.14 15.42
C VAL A 79 -7.02 -25.80 13.93
N VAL A 80 -7.84 -24.83 13.56
CA VAL A 80 -7.88 -24.33 12.17
C VAL A 80 -6.81 -23.26 12.01
N LYS A 81 -5.98 -23.41 10.98
CA LYS A 81 -4.92 -22.46 10.63
C LYS A 81 -5.28 -21.78 9.32
N ILE A 82 -5.36 -20.45 9.36
CA ILE A 82 -5.65 -19.61 8.19
C ILE A 82 -4.37 -18.84 7.88
N LYS A 83 -3.71 -19.17 6.78
CA LYS A 83 -2.51 -18.48 6.31
C LYS A 83 -2.89 -17.48 5.22
N VAL A 84 -2.53 -16.23 5.47
CA VAL A 84 -2.83 -15.08 4.62
C VAL A 84 -1.53 -14.53 4.07
N GLU A 85 -1.38 -14.53 2.75
CA GLU A 85 -0.24 -13.93 2.08
C GLU A 85 -0.40 -12.41 1.97
N LYS A 86 0.73 -11.71 1.85
CA LYS A 86 0.74 -10.28 1.53
C LYS A 86 0.15 -10.07 0.14
N SER A 87 -0.84 -9.18 0.04
CA SER A 87 -1.41 -8.73 -1.22
C SER A 87 -0.58 -7.60 -1.82
N GLU A 88 -0.33 -7.65 -3.12
CA GLU A 88 0.27 -6.55 -3.88
C GLU A 88 -0.71 -5.38 -4.08
N VAL A 89 -2.02 -5.67 -4.09
CA VAL A 89 -3.08 -4.66 -4.28
C VAL A 89 -3.80 -4.34 -2.95
N PRO A 90 -4.38 -3.14 -2.80
CA PRO A 90 -5.20 -2.78 -1.64
C PRO A 90 -6.42 -3.70 -1.49
N ILE A 91 -6.59 -4.27 -0.30
CA ILE A 91 -7.75 -5.10 0.04
C ILE A 91 -8.69 -4.31 0.94
N SER A 92 -9.97 -4.28 0.59
CA SER A 92 -11.01 -3.67 1.41
C SER A 92 -11.87 -4.72 2.09
N TYR A 93 -12.32 -4.42 3.31
CA TYR A 93 -13.40 -5.15 3.99
C TYR A 93 -14.56 -4.17 4.22
N ASP A 94 -15.71 -4.44 3.60
CA ASP A 94 -16.89 -3.57 3.63
C ASP A 94 -16.57 -2.08 3.32
N GLY A 95 -15.77 -1.86 2.27
CA GLY A 95 -15.36 -0.52 1.80
C GLY A 95 -14.30 0.18 2.66
N LYS A 96 -13.80 -0.47 3.72
CA LYS A 96 -12.78 0.07 4.62
C LYS A 96 -11.47 -0.68 4.46
N PHE A 97 -10.37 0.05 4.62
CA PHE A 97 -9.02 -0.50 4.53
C PHE A 97 -8.41 -0.61 5.92
N TYR A 98 -7.81 -1.76 6.20
CA TYR A 98 -7.21 -2.05 7.49
C TYR A 98 -5.76 -2.48 7.29
N ILE A 99 -4.88 -2.07 8.20
CA ILE A 99 -3.50 -2.54 8.27
C ILE A 99 -3.17 -3.01 9.69
N ARG A 100 -2.18 -3.90 9.81
CA ARG A 100 -1.65 -4.39 11.06
C ARG A 100 -0.41 -3.56 11.43
N THR A 101 -0.44 -2.89 12.57
CA THR A 101 0.70 -2.14 13.12
C THR A 101 1.04 -2.69 14.50
N GLY A 102 2.05 -3.55 14.57
CA GLY A 102 2.34 -4.26 15.81
C GLY A 102 1.28 -5.33 16.10
N SER A 103 0.68 -5.30 17.30
CA SER A 103 -0.41 -6.18 17.70
C SER A 103 -1.80 -5.60 17.45
N THR A 104 -1.91 -4.38 16.91
CA THR A 104 -3.20 -3.72 16.69
C THR A 104 -3.54 -3.63 15.20
N ILE A 105 -4.84 -3.59 14.92
CA ILE A 105 -5.38 -3.32 13.59
C ILE A 105 -5.82 -1.86 13.56
N GLN A 106 -5.36 -1.11 12.56
CA GLN A 106 -5.77 0.26 12.33
C GLN A 106 -6.57 0.38 11.04
N GLN A 107 -7.66 1.15 11.09
CA GLN A 107 -8.39 1.55 9.91
C GLN A 107 -7.69 2.73 9.26
N LEU A 108 -7.41 2.62 7.97
CA LEU A 108 -6.87 3.72 7.17
C LEU A 108 -7.99 4.65 6.73
N SER A 109 -7.75 5.95 6.84
CA SER A 109 -8.64 7.01 6.38
C SER A 109 -7.84 8.27 6.02
N GLY A 110 -8.48 9.21 5.33
CA GLY A 110 -7.86 10.48 4.95
C GLY A 110 -6.54 10.31 4.20
N ASN A 111 -5.53 11.09 4.59
CA ASN A 111 -4.22 11.11 3.92
C ASN A 111 -3.49 9.76 4.01
N GLU A 112 -3.64 9.01 5.11
CA GLU A 112 -2.98 7.70 5.26
C GLU A 112 -3.53 6.67 4.28
N LEU A 113 -4.84 6.72 4.00
CA LEU A 113 -5.44 5.87 2.96
C LEU A 113 -4.90 6.23 1.58
N VAL A 114 -4.81 7.52 1.24
CA VAL A 114 -4.24 7.97 -0.05
C VAL A 114 -2.80 7.49 -0.19
N ARG A 115 -1.97 7.66 0.85
CA ARG A 115 -0.57 7.20 0.87
C ARG A 115 -0.47 5.69 0.67
N PHE A 116 -1.29 4.93 1.38
CA PHE A 116 -1.34 3.48 1.24
C PHE A 116 -1.71 3.03 -0.18
N MET A 117 -2.73 3.66 -0.77
CA MET A 117 -3.17 3.36 -2.15
C MET A 117 -2.06 3.57 -3.17
N LEU A 118 -1.36 4.72 -3.08
CA LEU A 118 -0.25 5.05 -3.97
C LEU A 118 0.91 4.05 -3.82
N LYS A 119 1.27 3.72 -2.57
CA LYS A 119 2.33 2.75 -2.26
C LYS A 119 2.02 1.37 -2.85
N LYS A 120 0.81 0.86 -2.70
CA LYS A 120 0.41 -0.47 -3.20
C LYS A 120 0.33 -0.53 -4.71
N GLN A 121 -0.17 0.52 -5.37
CA GLN A 121 -0.21 0.57 -6.84
C GLN A 121 1.16 0.79 -7.48
N ARG A 122 2.23 0.94 -6.67
CA ARG A 122 3.56 1.36 -7.10
C ARG A 122 3.54 2.67 -7.91
N ILE A 123 2.49 3.47 -7.72
CA ILE A 123 2.33 4.75 -8.37
C ILE A 123 3.02 5.79 -7.50
N SER A 124 4.12 6.34 -8.02
CA SER A 124 4.78 7.45 -7.36
C SER A 124 3.87 8.68 -7.39
N TRP A 125 3.70 9.38 -6.27
CA TRP A 125 2.97 10.65 -6.22
C TRP A 125 3.47 11.63 -7.29
N ASN A 126 4.79 11.61 -7.56
CA ASN A 126 5.45 12.41 -8.59
C ASN A 126 4.87 12.16 -9.99
N SER A 127 4.38 10.95 -10.27
CA SER A 127 3.84 10.55 -11.57
C SER A 127 2.33 10.82 -11.75
N LEU A 128 1.66 11.28 -10.69
CA LEU A 128 0.25 11.64 -10.76
C LEU A 128 0.06 12.98 -11.47
N PRO A 129 -1.05 13.16 -12.23
CA PRO A 129 -1.47 14.47 -12.69
C PRO A 129 -1.59 15.46 -11.53
N SER A 130 -1.04 16.66 -11.76
CA SER A 130 -1.14 17.81 -10.89
C SER A 130 -2.32 18.68 -11.32
N GLU A 131 -2.88 19.42 -10.37
CA GLU A 131 -3.84 20.50 -10.69
C GLU A 131 -3.16 21.82 -11.06
N ALA A 132 -1.83 21.89 -10.94
CA ALA A 132 -1.06 23.08 -11.28
C ALA A 132 -0.97 23.30 -12.80
N GLY A 133 -1.07 24.57 -13.19
CA GLY A 133 -0.88 25.01 -14.55
C GLY A 133 0.58 25.24 -14.92
N VAL A 134 0.83 25.41 -16.24
CA VAL A 134 2.17 25.73 -16.79
C VAL A 134 2.71 27.07 -16.24
N ASP A 135 1.82 27.96 -15.81
CA ASP A 135 2.17 29.24 -15.19
C ASP A 135 2.88 29.09 -13.83
N GLU A 136 2.74 27.96 -13.15
CA GLU A 136 3.47 27.65 -11.91
C GLU A 136 4.90 27.13 -12.17
N VAL A 137 5.27 26.91 -13.43
CA VAL A 137 6.57 26.38 -13.86
C VAL A 137 7.57 27.51 -14.13
N ASP A 138 8.73 27.42 -13.50
CA ASP A 138 9.88 28.29 -13.69
C ASP A 138 10.69 27.88 -14.93
N ILE A 139 10.42 28.62 -16.00
CA ILE A 139 11.09 28.47 -17.30
C ILE A 139 12.60 28.66 -17.19
N GLU A 140 13.08 29.54 -16.29
CA GLU A 140 14.52 29.77 -16.14
C GLU A 140 15.24 28.53 -15.60
N THR A 141 14.59 27.80 -14.69
CA THR A 141 15.11 26.54 -14.17
C THR A 141 15.13 25.44 -15.25
N ILE A 142 14.15 25.40 -16.16
CA ILE A 142 14.16 24.49 -17.33
C ILE A 142 15.34 24.81 -18.25
N GLU A 143 15.57 26.09 -18.54
CA GLU A 143 16.70 26.51 -19.37
C GLU A 143 18.06 26.19 -18.70
N ARG A 144 18.13 26.32 -17.37
CA ARG A 144 19.31 25.89 -16.61
C ARG A 144 19.52 24.38 -16.71
N PHE A 145 18.45 23.59 -16.62
CA PHE A 145 18.50 22.15 -16.79
C PHE A 145 18.99 21.76 -18.19
N LYS A 146 18.49 22.37 -19.27
CA LYS A 146 18.95 22.12 -20.64
C LYS A 146 20.46 22.29 -20.79
N ARG A 147 21.02 23.39 -20.24
CA ARG A 147 22.47 23.64 -20.25
C ARG A 147 23.26 22.56 -19.52
N MET A 148 22.76 22.10 -18.38
CA MET A 148 23.40 21.04 -17.58
C MET A 148 23.27 19.66 -18.25
N ALA A 149 22.14 19.39 -18.90
CA ALA A 149 21.82 18.10 -19.50
C ALA A 149 22.47 17.89 -20.87
N LYS A 150 23.02 18.94 -21.51
CA LYS A 150 23.57 18.91 -22.89
C LYS A 150 24.46 17.71 -23.22
N LYS A 151 25.30 17.24 -22.29
CA LYS A 151 26.18 16.09 -22.52
C LYS A 151 25.50 14.72 -22.35
N ARG A 152 24.41 14.66 -21.57
CA ARG A 152 23.73 13.40 -21.19
C ARG A 152 22.42 13.20 -21.95
N LEU A 153 21.74 14.28 -22.32
CA LEU A 153 20.44 14.31 -23.00
C LEU A 153 20.47 15.40 -24.10
N PRO A 154 21.25 15.19 -25.18
CA PRO A 154 21.43 16.19 -26.24
C PRO A 154 20.10 16.57 -26.91
N GLU A 155 19.21 15.59 -27.13
CA GLU A 155 17.88 15.77 -27.74
C GLU A 155 17.00 16.75 -26.96
N ILE A 156 17.12 16.78 -25.64
CA ILE A 156 16.37 17.71 -24.78
C ILE A 156 17.02 19.09 -24.77
N SER A 157 18.36 19.15 -24.90
CA SER A 157 19.09 20.40 -24.84
C SER A 157 18.90 21.28 -26.09
N GLU A 158 18.55 20.67 -27.22
CA GLU A 158 18.33 21.33 -28.52
C GLU A 158 16.85 21.59 -28.82
N GLU A 159 15.92 21.12 -27.98
CA GLU A 159 14.48 21.36 -28.13
C GLU A 159 14.10 22.74 -27.58
N ASP A 160 13.32 23.50 -28.36
CA ASP A 160 12.85 24.84 -28.00
C ASP A 160 11.46 24.82 -27.36
N SER A 161 10.67 23.78 -27.61
CA SER A 161 9.34 23.64 -27.03
C SER A 161 9.42 23.07 -25.61
N ILE A 162 9.07 23.91 -24.63
CA ILE A 162 8.91 23.51 -23.22
C ILE A 162 7.95 22.32 -23.09
N GLU A 163 6.84 22.33 -23.83
CA GLU A 163 5.86 21.25 -23.79
C GLU A 163 6.47 19.92 -24.24
N LYS A 164 7.25 19.92 -25.33
CA LYS A 164 7.95 18.72 -25.79
C LYS A 164 9.03 18.28 -24.83
N ILE A 165 9.78 19.21 -24.23
CA ILE A 165 10.76 18.89 -23.18
C ILE A 165 10.09 18.17 -22.03
N LEU A 166 8.97 18.70 -21.51
CA LEU A 166 8.24 18.09 -20.42
C LEU A 166 7.65 16.73 -20.82
N LYS A 167 7.13 16.58 -22.04
CA LYS A 167 6.67 15.27 -22.56
C LYS A 167 7.80 14.25 -22.66
N ASN A 168 8.96 14.64 -23.18
CA ASN A 168 10.14 13.76 -23.33
C ASN A 168 10.73 13.33 -21.98
N LEU A 169 10.54 14.15 -20.93
CA LEU A 169 10.92 13.82 -19.56
C LEU A 169 9.83 13.01 -18.82
N GLU A 170 8.76 12.59 -19.51
CA GLU A 170 7.58 11.91 -18.93
C GLU A 170 6.89 12.72 -17.83
N LEU A 171 6.97 14.05 -17.92
CA LEU A 171 6.44 14.97 -16.93
C LEU A 171 5.02 15.46 -17.26
N VAL A 172 4.40 14.94 -18.31
CA VAL A 172 3.02 15.21 -18.74
C VAL A 172 2.26 13.89 -18.85
N LYS A 173 1.08 13.80 -18.23
CA LYS A 173 0.21 12.62 -18.26
C LYS A 173 -1.25 13.07 -18.43
N GLU A 174 -1.97 12.47 -19.37
CA GLU A 174 -3.38 12.82 -19.66
C GLU A 174 -3.57 14.33 -19.90
N ASP A 175 -2.67 14.93 -20.66
CA ASP A 175 -2.61 16.38 -20.97
C ASP A 175 -2.47 17.32 -19.75
N LYS A 176 -2.19 16.77 -18.56
CA LYS A 176 -1.84 17.52 -17.36
C LYS A 176 -0.37 17.37 -17.00
N LEU A 177 0.20 18.40 -16.38
CA LEU A 177 1.53 18.30 -15.77
C LEU A 177 1.49 17.28 -14.63
N THR A 178 2.56 16.53 -14.44
CA THR A 178 2.72 15.67 -13.26
C THR A 178 3.21 16.48 -12.06
N ASN A 179 3.02 15.95 -10.84
CA ASN A 179 3.56 16.56 -9.63
C ASN A 179 5.10 16.70 -9.63
N ALA A 180 5.81 15.85 -10.38
CA ALA A 180 7.26 15.95 -10.58
C ALA A 180 7.71 17.28 -11.20
N VAL A 181 6.88 17.87 -12.09
CA VAL A 181 7.18 19.18 -12.71
C VAL A 181 7.35 20.26 -11.66
N LEU A 182 6.48 20.27 -10.66
CA LEU A 182 6.53 21.27 -9.60
C LEU A 182 7.76 21.09 -8.70
N LEU A 183 8.16 19.85 -8.44
CA LEU A 183 9.36 19.55 -7.66
C LEU A 183 10.65 19.97 -8.38
N LEU A 184 10.73 19.73 -9.69
CA LEU A 184 11.93 19.99 -10.49
C LEU A 184 12.02 21.44 -10.97
N PHE A 185 10.87 22.02 -11.34
CA PHE A 185 10.77 23.26 -12.09
C PHE A 185 9.71 24.21 -11.53
N GLY A 186 9.14 24.00 -10.34
CA GLY A 186 8.11 24.90 -9.81
C GLY A 186 8.69 26.24 -9.32
N LYS A 187 7.98 27.34 -9.58
CA LYS A 187 8.35 28.70 -9.10
C LYS A 187 8.34 28.83 -7.58
N ASN A 188 7.52 28.04 -6.89
CA ASN A 188 7.37 28.10 -5.44
C ASN A 188 7.21 26.70 -4.84
N LEU A 189 8.26 26.20 -4.18
CA LEU A 189 8.20 24.94 -3.41
C LEU A 189 7.20 25.00 -2.22
N LYS A 190 6.67 26.19 -1.88
CA LYS A 190 5.68 26.36 -0.81
C LYS A 190 4.29 25.83 -1.19
N SER A 191 3.88 25.85 -2.47
CA SER A 191 2.58 25.26 -2.88
C SER A 191 2.56 23.74 -2.68
N ILE A 192 3.72 23.12 -2.81
CA ILE A 192 3.96 21.69 -2.59
C ILE A 192 3.84 21.33 -1.10
N SER A 193 4.13 22.26 -0.16
CA SER A 193 4.06 21.98 1.28
C SER A 193 2.64 21.84 1.85
N THR A 194 1.63 22.33 1.13
CA THR A 194 0.21 22.26 1.54
C THR A 194 -0.39 20.88 1.26
N VAL A 195 0.11 20.19 0.24
CA VAL A 195 -0.15 18.77 0.02
C VAL A 195 0.97 18.02 0.73
N GLN A 196 0.72 17.44 1.91
CA GLN A 196 1.75 16.70 2.65
C GLN A 196 2.47 15.68 1.73
N VAL A 197 3.62 16.07 1.19
CA VAL A 197 4.44 15.28 0.27
C VAL A 197 4.82 13.99 0.98
N PRO A 198 4.39 12.81 0.51
CA PRO A 198 4.70 11.57 1.21
C PRO A 198 6.13 11.06 1.06
N VAL A 199 7.02 11.78 0.34
CA VAL A 199 8.24 11.19 -0.22
C VAL A 199 9.53 11.98 0.09
N LEU A 200 9.50 12.95 1.00
CA LEU A 200 10.73 13.66 1.38
C LEU A 200 11.54 12.98 2.50
N GLU A 201 11.02 11.93 3.13
CA GLU A 201 11.76 11.20 4.18
C GLU A 201 12.75 10.17 3.59
N ASP A 202 12.48 9.59 2.42
CA ASP A 202 13.34 8.54 1.83
C ASP A 202 14.59 9.08 1.10
N LEU A 203 14.73 10.41 0.96
CA LEU A 203 15.92 11.06 0.37
C LEU A 203 16.97 11.49 1.43
N LYS A 204 16.66 11.31 2.72
CA LYS A 204 17.63 11.45 3.81
C LYS A 204 17.87 10.08 4.41
N LEU A 205 18.82 9.34 3.86
CA LEU A 205 19.64 8.29 4.48
C LEU A 205 19.97 7.23 3.43
N GLN A 206 20.94 7.53 2.58
CA GLN A 206 21.99 6.56 2.28
C GLN A 206 23.34 7.29 2.38
N PRO A 207 24.32 6.71 3.09
CA PRO A 207 25.65 7.29 3.25
C PRO A 207 26.42 7.41 1.94
#